data_AF-A0A7J4P4C4-F1
#
_entry.id   AF-A0A7J4P4C4-F1
#
_cell.length_a   1.000
_cell.length_b   1.000
_cell.length_c   1.000
_cell.angle_alpha   90.00
_cell.angle_beta   90.00
_cell.angle_gamma   90.00
#
_symmetry.space_group_name_H-M   'P 1'
#
loop_
_entity.id
_entity.type
_entity.pdbx_description
1 polymer ?
#
loop_
_entity_poly.entity_id
_entity_poly.type
_entity_poly.pdbx_seq_one_letter_code
_entity_poly.pdbx_strand_id
1 'polypeptide(L)' 'MARTNDPNSASSQFYIALEDIHFLDGNYAVFGKVIEGMDVAGRLRAGDAMSKVTIERQ' A
#
# COMPACT_ATOMS: atom_id res chain seq x y z
N MET A 1 1.78 -4.17 3.69
CA MET A 1 0.91 -5.29 3.28
C MET A 1 -0.28 -5.37 4.19
N ALA A 2 -1.51 -5.46 3.67
CA ALA A 2 -2.70 -5.63 4.48
C ALA A 2 -2.78 -7.07 5.05
N ARG A 3 -3.33 -7.22 6.25
CA ARG A 3 -3.53 -8.51 6.93
C ARG A 3 -4.75 -8.46 7.84
N THR A 4 -5.23 -9.63 8.25
CA THR A 4 -6.16 -9.77 9.38
C THR A 4 -5.41 -9.70 10.71
N ASN A 5 -6.05 -10.08 11.81
CA ASN A 5 -5.41 -10.17 13.11
C ASN A 5 -4.24 -11.17 13.16
N ASP A 6 -4.26 -12.21 12.32
CA ASP A 6 -3.13 -13.13 12.17
C ASP A 6 -1.97 -12.44 11.41
N PRO A 7 -0.77 -12.29 12.01
CA PRO A 7 0.40 -11.70 11.38
C PRO A 7 0.78 -12.31 10.01
N ASN A 8 0.52 -13.61 9.82
CA ASN A 8 0.91 -14.36 8.62
C ASN A 8 -0.24 -14.48 7.58
N SER A 9 -1.32 -13.73 7.74
CA SER A 9 -2.49 -13.76 6.85
C SER A 9 -2.42 -12.82 5.64
N ALA A 10 -1.30 -12.11 5.46
CA ALA A 10 -1.14 -11.19 4.34
C ALA A 10 -1.18 -11.94 2.99
N SER A 11 -1.82 -11.34 1.98
CA SER A 11 -1.94 -11.91 0.64
C SER A 11 -1.56 -10.88 -0.44
N SER A 12 -2.50 -10.45 -1.28
CA SER A 12 -2.29 -9.51 -2.39
C SER A 12 -2.73 -8.08 -2.09
N GLN A 13 -3.39 -7.85 -0.95
CA GLN A 13 -3.89 -6.54 -0.57
C GLN A 13 -2.78 -5.69 0.07
N PHE A 14 -2.72 -4.41 -0.29
CA PHE A 14 -1.78 -3.45 0.26
C PHE A 14 -2.45 -2.10 0.50
N TYR A 15 -1.73 -1.24 1.22
CA TYR A 15 -2.14 0.13 1.52
C TYR A 15 -1.08 1.10 1.02
N ILE A 16 -1.51 2.31 0.69
CA ILE A 16 -0.64 3.48 0.52
C ILE A 16 -0.93 4.39 1.71
N ALA A 17 0.11 4.74 2.48
CA ALA A 17 -0.02 5.69 3.57
C ALA A 17 -0.23 7.09 3.01
N LEU A 18 -1.36 7.73 3.29
CA LEU A 18 -1.66 9.10 2.85
C LEU A 18 -0.99 10.18 3.74
N GLU A 19 -0.54 9.78 4.92
CA GLU A 19 0.14 10.59 5.92
C GLU A 19 1.09 9.70 6.74
N ASP A 20 1.87 10.30 7.64
CA ASP A 20 2.78 9.57 8.52
C ASP A 20 1.99 8.82 9.62
N ILE A 21 2.14 7.49 9.66
CA ILE A 21 1.33 6.57 10.48
C ILE A 21 2.21 5.72 11.41
N HIS A 22 3.01 6.38 12.25
CA HIS A 22 3.99 5.73 13.13
C HIS A 22 3.42 4.66 14.08
N PHE A 23 2.14 4.74 14.42
CA PHE A 23 1.48 3.73 15.25
C PHE A 23 1.40 2.34 14.58
N LEU A 24 1.64 2.25 13.27
CA LEU A 24 1.69 1.00 12.51
C LEU A 24 3.11 0.45 12.32
N ASP A 25 4.13 1.19 12.75
CA ASP A 25 5.53 0.78 12.64
C ASP A 25 5.77 -0.53 13.39
N GLY A 26 6.51 -1.44 12.76
CA GLY A 26 6.78 -2.80 13.27
C GLY A 26 5.59 -3.77 13.24
N ASN A 27 4.35 -3.28 13.02
CA ASN A 27 3.13 -4.10 13.03
C ASN A 27 2.67 -4.57 11.65
N TYR A 28 3.11 -3.87 10.60
CA TYR A 28 2.79 -4.14 9.21
C TYR A 28 4.05 -4.19 8.36
N ALA A 29 4.11 -5.14 7.42
CA ALA A 29 5.25 -5.27 6.51
C ALA A 29 5.22 -4.17 5.44
N VAL A 30 6.19 -3.24 5.51
CA VAL A 30 6.46 -2.23 4.48
C VAL A 30 7.40 -2.82 3.45
N PHE A 31 7.07 -2.70 2.17
CA PHE A 31 7.84 -3.29 1.07
C PHE A 31 8.14 -2.30 -0.08
N GLY A 32 7.67 -1.06 0.03
CA GLY A 32 7.85 -0.05 -1.02
C GLY A 32 7.47 1.35 -0.53
N LYS A 33 7.87 2.35 -1.33
CA LYS A 33 7.57 3.76 -1.13
C LYS A 33 7.13 4.36 -2.46
N VAL A 34 6.05 5.14 -2.45
CA VAL A 34 5.63 5.94 -3.60
C VAL A 34 6.68 7.01 -3.84
N ILE A 35 7.34 6.97 -5.00
CA ILE A 35 8.35 7.97 -5.40
C ILE A 35 7.74 9.12 -6.23
N GLU A 36 6.62 8.86 -6.92
CA GLU A 36 5.91 9.81 -7.76
C GLU A 36 4.39 9.54 -7.72
N GLY A 37 3.56 10.56 -7.93
CA GLY A 37 2.09 10.42 -8.02
C GLY A 37 1.35 10.28 -6.69
N MET A 38 1.91 10.78 -5.59
CA MET A 38 1.23 10.73 -4.28
C MET A 38 -0.09 11.51 -4.24
N ASP A 39 -0.20 12.58 -5.05
CA ASP A 39 -1.41 13.35 -5.26
C ASP A 39 -2.52 12.54 -5.97
N VAL A 40 -2.15 11.55 -6.79
CA VAL A 40 -3.09 10.63 -7.42
C VAL A 40 -3.65 9.68 -6.36
N ALA A 41 -2.78 9.12 -5.50
CA ALA A 41 -3.20 8.27 -4.40
C ALA A 41 -4.21 8.97 -3.46
N GLY A 42 -4.00 10.26 -3.17
CA GLY A 42 -4.91 11.06 -2.36
C GLY A 42 -6.26 11.37 -3.01
N ARG A 43 -6.44 11.11 -4.31
CA ARG A 43 -7.68 11.35 -5.07
C ARG A 43 -8.48 10.08 -5.37
N LEU A 44 -7.95 8.90 -5.04
CA LEU A 44 -8.60 7.62 -5.28
C LEU A 44 -9.97 7.53 -4.58
N ARG A 45 -10.91 6.87 -5.25
CA ARG A 45 -12.27 6.64 -4.77
C ARG A 45 -12.55 5.14 -4.67
N ALA A 46 -13.52 4.79 -3.83
CA ALA A 46 -13.99 3.42 -3.74
C ALA A 46 -14.48 2.93 -5.12
N GLY A 47 -13.95 1.80 -5.57
CA GLY A 47 -14.25 1.22 -6.88
C GLY A 47 -13.27 1.60 -7.99
N ASP A 48 -12.31 2.51 -7.76
CA ASP A 48 -11.24 2.76 -8.72
C ASP A 48 -10.43 1.47 -8.96
N ALA A 49 -10.22 1.14 -10.23
CA ALA A 49 -9.57 -0.09 -10.65
C ALA A 49 -8.15 0.17 -11.13
N MET A 50 -7.19 -0.63 -10.66
CA MET A 50 -5.86 -0.71 -11.27
C MET A 50 -5.97 -1.46 -12.61
N SER A 51 -5.81 -0.74 -13.71
CA SER A 51 -5.88 -1.32 -15.06
C SER A 51 -4.62 -2.10 -15.45
N LYS A 52 -3.45 -1.73 -14.90
CA LYS A 52 -2.16 -2.36 -15.17
C LYS A 52 -1.20 -2.15 -14.01
N VAL A 53 -0.47 -3.21 -13.65
CA VAL A 53 0.67 -3.17 -12.72
C VAL A 53 1.85 -3.81 -13.43
N THR A 54 3.04 -3.21 -13.33
CA THR A 54 4.27 -3.73 -13.96
C THR A 54 5.41 -3.63 -12.95
N ILE A 55 6.23 -4.67 -12.89
CA ILE A 55 7.42 -4.72 -12.04
C ILE A 55 8.62 -4.66 -12.96
N GLU A 56 9.44 -3.63 -12.79
CA GLU A 56 10.68 -3.41 -13.52
C GLU A 56 11.84 -3.56 -12.54
N ARG A 57 12.94 -4.18 -12.99
CA ARG A 57 14.18 -4.14 -12.21
C ARG A 57 14.78 -2.75 -12.38
N GLN A 58 14.99 -2.07 -11.27
CA GLN A 58 15.79 -0.85 -11.24
C GLN A 58 17.25 -1.14 -11.58
#